data_AF-A0A024USU2-F1
#
_entry.id   AF-A0A024USU2-F1
#
_cell.length_a   1.000
_cell.length_b   1.000
_cell.length_c   1.000
_cell.angle_alpha   90.00
_cell.angle_beta   90.00
_cell.angle_gamma   90.00
#
_symmetry.space_group_name_H-M   'P 1'
#
loop_
_entity.id
_entity.type
_entity.pdbx_description
1 polymer ?
#
loop_
_entity_poly.entity_id
_entity_poly.type
_entity_poly.pdbx_seq_one_letter_code
_entity_poly.pdbx_strand_id
1 'polypeptide(L)'
;MLAAAFCLVDAARTYAGLSSTYGGPDGVNATSGNCAPMHPLPNATLYHVAMNDKQYNSGLHCGRCVQIECKDPRCTSNRTVLAQVTDRCPECKFGDLDLTLPLFNELTGHFTDKYKIEWQFVDCPTNGGIVVCAKEGSSKFWLYVQPMNTVSGVKEMKVNGGAAPPFLPCFYFMTTKLGVELEETEVEMTSWAGETIKTKVALKAAACTQITQQFTRGLPPLDPPGPTSGTISFHASMLSLAVTLIRLARLE
;
A
#
# COMPACT_ATOMS: atom_id res chain seq x y z
N MET A 1 4.69 32.91 -26.78
CA MET A 1 3.89 32.39 -25.65
C MET A 1 4.66 31.21 -25.06
N LEU A 2 5.33 31.40 -23.93
CA LEU A 2 5.96 30.29 -23.20
C LEU A 2 4.85 29.52 -22.49
N ALA A 3 4.66 28.25 -22.84
CA ALA A 3 3.82 27.35 -22.06
C ALA A 3 4.59 27.00 -20.78
N ALA A 4 4.09 27.47 -19.63
CA ALA A 4 4.56 27.02 -18.33
C ALA A 4 4.15 25.55 -18.17
N ALA A 5 5.13 24.65 -18.16
CA ALA A 5 4.92 23.27 -17.77
C ALA A 5 4.61 23.25 -16.27
N PHE A 6 3.34 23.11 -15.91
CA PHE A 6 2.94 22.76 -14.55
C PHE A 6 3.39 21.32 -14.31
N CYS A 7 4.47 21.13 -13.55
CA CYS A 7 4.74 19.85 -12.91
C CYS A 7 3.60 19.59 -11.92
N LEU A 8 2.65 18.73 -12.32
CA LEU A 8 1.70 18.15 -11.39
C LEU A 8 2.51 17.27 -10.42
N VAL A 9 2.69 17.77 -9.20
CA VAL A 9 3.20 16.95 -8.09
C VAL A 9 2.05 16.03 -7.69
N ASP A 10 2.15 14.74 -8.02
CA ASP A 10 1.22 13.70 -7.57
C ASP A 10 1.21 13.69 -6.03
N ALA A 11 0.14 14.19 -5.41
CA ALA A 11 -0.04 14.17 -3.96
C ALA A 11 -0.43 12.77 -3.50
N ALA A 12 0.54 11.99 -3.02
CA ALA A 12 0.30 10.69 -2.41
C ALA A 12 -0.77 10.75 -1.31
N ARG A 13 -1.67 9.76 -1.26
CA ARG A 13 -2.68 9.67 -0.19
C ARG A 13 -2.01 9.33 1.14
N THR A 14 -2.07 10.25 2.08
CA THR A 14 -1.62 10.06 3.47
C THR A 14 -2.71 9.40 4.32
N TYR A 15 -2.28 8.54 5.23
CA TYR A 15 -3.08 7.90 6.27
C TYR A 15 -2.56 8.33 7.64
N ALA A 16 -3.45 8.42 8.62
CA ALA A 16 -3.11 8.71 10.01
C ALA A 16 -3.66 7.59 10.90
N GLY A 17 -2.91 7.21 11.92
CA GLY A 17 -3.29 6.17 12.86
C GLY A 17 -2.33 6.06 14.04
N LEU A 18 -2.40 4.93 14.74
CA LEU A 18 -1.47 4.58 15.80
C LEU A 18 -0.46 3.55 15.31
N SER A 19 0.80 3.70 15.71
CA SER A 19 1.77 2.61 15.67
C SER A 19 1.75 1.82 16.97
N SER A 20 2.00 0.52 16.86
CA SER A 20 2.48 -0.32 17.96
C SER A 20 3.76 -1.04 17.52
N THR A 21 4.24 -1.98 18.33
CA THR A 21 5.42 -2.76 17.96
C THR A 21 5.36 -4.24 18.33
N TYR A 22 6.09 -5.05 17.56
CA TYR A 22 6.29 -6.48 17.77
C TYR A 22 7.74 -6.89 17.44
N GLY A 23 8.07 -8.13 17.80
CA GLY A 23 9.39 -8.72 17.57
C GLY A 23 10.41 -8.35 18.64
N GLY A 24 11.68 -8.65 18.35
CA GLY A 24 12.82 -8.39 19.23
C GLY A 24 13.73 -7.27 18.73
N PRO A 25 14.77 -6.91 19.49
CA PRO A 25 15.73 -5.86 19.11
C PRO A 25 16.49 -6.16 17.81
N ASP A 26 16.56 -7.42 17.40
CA ASP A 26 17.18 -7.84 16.12
C ASP A 26 16.19 -7.89 14.95
N GLY A 27 14.95 -7.42 15.17
CA GLY A 27 13.87 -7.46 14.19
C GLY A 27 13.14 -8.80 14.13
N VAL A 28 12.52 -9.08 12.98
CA VAL A 28 11.77 -10.32 12.71
C VAL A 28 12.15 -10.79 11.31
N ASN A 29 12.32 -12.09 11.10
CA ASN A 29 12.64 -12.61 9.76
C ASN A 29 11.58 -12.14 8.74
N ALA A 30 12.00 -11.33 7.77
CA ALA A 30 11.09 -10.72 6.80
C ALA A 30 10.38 -11.75 5.90
N THR A 31 10.91 -12.97 5.76
CA THR A 31 10.26 -14.05 4.98
C THR A 31 9.11 -14.74 5.73
N SER A 32 8.86 -14.35 6.98
CA SER A 32 7.72 -14.80 7.78
C SER A 32 6.51 -13.87 7.62
N GLY A 33 5.57 -13.93 8.56
CA GLY A 33 4.32 -13.18 8.50
C GLY A 33 3.35 -13.70 7.44
N ASN A 34 2.19 -13.06 7.34
CA ASN A 34 1.12 -13.49 6.45
C ASN A 34 1.43 -13.25 4.96
N CYS A 35 2.35 -12.31 4.63
CA CYS A 35 2.80 -12.15 3.25
C CYS A 35 3.79 -13.24 2.83
N ALA A 36 4.60 -13.76 3.75
CA ALA A 36 5.68 -14.72 3.50
C ALA A 36 6.49 -14.41 2.22
N PRO A 37 7.09 -13.21 2.10
CA PRO A 37 7.79 -12.80 0.88
C PRO A 37 8.98 -13.72 0.62
N MET A 38 9.06 -14.26 -0.60
CA MET A 38 10.17 -15.10 -1.05
C MET A 38 11.42 -14.27 -1.40
N HIS A 39 11.25 -12.96 -1.63
CA HIS A 39 12.32 -12.03 -1.94
C HIS A 39 12.05 -10.66 -1.28
N PRO A 40 12.19 -10.55 0.05
CA PRO A 40 11.98 -9.29 0.77
C PRO A 40 13.09 -8.29 0.44
N LEU A 41 12.87 -7.01 0.76
CA LEU A 41 13.94 -6.01 0.69
C LEU A 41 15.09 -6.38 1.65
N PRO A 42 16.36 -6.05 1.34
CA PRO A 42 17.50 -6.43 2.18
C PRO A 42 17.37 -6.02 3.65
N ASN A 43 16.78 -4.86 3.91
CA ASN A 43 16.62 -4.32 5.27
C ASN A 43 15.27 -4.68 5.91
N ALA A 44 14.42 -5.44 5.23
CA ALA A 44 13.06 -5.71 5.70
C ALA A 44 13.05 -6.39 7.06
N THR A 45 14.04 -7.23 7.41
CA THR A 45 14.10 -7.87 8.74
C THR A 45 14.02 -6.86 9.90
N LEU A 46 14.63 -5.69 9.71
CA LEU A 46 14.62 -4.60 10.68
C LEU A 46 13.50 -3.59 10.42
N TYR A 47 13.12 -3.38 9.15
CA TYR A 47 12.20 -2.33 8.72
C TYR A 47 11.04 -2.89 7.90
N HIS A 48 10.10 -3.52 8.58
CA HIS A 48 8.82 -3.93 7.99
C HIS A 48 7.66 -3.68 8.94
N VAL A 49 6.44 -3.78 8.39
CA VAL A 49 5.19 -3.53 9.13
C VAL A 49 4.18 -4.64 8.92
N ALA A 50 3.35 -4.84 9.94
CA ALA A 50 2.08 -5.54 9.83
C ALA A 50 0.95 -4.51 9.60
N MET A 51 0.18 -4.71 8.52
CA MET A 51 -0.87 -3.78 8.12
C MET A 51 -2.24 -4.23 8.62
N ASN A 52 -3.11 -3.29 8.99
CA ASN A 52 -4.49 -3.60 9.38
C ASN A 52 -5.25 -4.35 8.28
N ASP A 53 -6.23 -5.16 8.68
CA ASP A 53 -6.94 -6.07 7.77
C ASP A 53 -7.54 -5.40 6.52
N LYS A 54 -8.16 -4.23 6.69
CA LYS A 54 -8.81 -3.49 5.60
C LYS A 54 -7.80 -3.01 4.57
N GLN A 55 -6.68 -2.46 5.03
CA GLN A 55 -5.63 -1.94 4.14
C GLN A 55 -4.66 -3.02 3.68
N TYR A 56 -4.55 -4.14 4.39
CA TYR A 56 -3.83 -5.33 3.94
C TYR A 56 -4.42 -5.85 2.62
N ASN A 57 -5.73 -5.63 2.41
CA ASN A 57 -6.47 -5.96 1.20
C ASN A 57 -6.16 -7.38 0.73
N SER A 58 -6.34 -8.36 1.63
CA SER A 58 -6.22 -9.76 1.27
C SER A 58 -4.83 -10.14 0.71
N GLY A 59 -3.79 -9.40 1.12
CA GLY A 59 -2.40 -9.62 0.71
C GLY A 59 -1.95 -8.80 -0.49
N LEU A 60 -2.85 -8.06 -1.16
CA LEU A 60 -2.51 -7.29 -2.36
C LEU A 60 -1.59 -6.07 -2.10
N HIS A 61 -1.40 -5.68 -0.85
CA HIS A 61 -0.40 -4.67 -0.46
C HIS A 61 0.93 -5.24 0.04
N CYS A 62 1.05 -6.56 0.14
CA CYS A 62 2.32 -7.20 0.48
C CYS A 62 3.42 -6.84 -0.52
N GLY A 63 4.64 -6.70 -0.03
CA GLY A 63 5.81 -6.34 -0.81
C GLY A 63 5.91 -4.84 -1.16
N ARG A 64 4.82 -4.07 -1.05
CA ARG A 64 4.81 -2.61 -1.21
C ARG A 64 5.56 -1.92 -0.06
N CYS A 65 5.99 -0.69 -0.31
CA CYS A 65 6.69 0.12 0.67
C CYS A 65 5.81 1.24 1.21
N VAL A 66 6.01 1.55 2.48
CA VAL A 66 5.40 2.69 3.16
C VAL A 66 6.50 3.60 3.68
N GLN A 67 6.19 4.90 3.72
CA GLN A 67 7.00 5.90 4.36
C GLN A 67 6.23 6.45 5.56
N ILE A 68 6.84 6.40 6.73
CA ILE A 68 6.18 6.61 8.03
C ILE A 68 6.88 7.73 8.78
N GLU A 69 6.10 8.61 9.41
CA GLU A 69 6.56 9.66 10.30
C GLU A 69 5.80 9.59 11.63
N CYS A 70 6.51 9.80 12.75
CA CYS A 70 5.82 9.99 14.04
C CYS A 70 5.26 11.42 14.14
N LYS A 71 3.99 11.53 14.54
CA LYS A 71 3.30 12.81 14.80
C LYS A 71 2.91 12.99 16.28
N ASP A 72 3.35 12.08 17.13
CA ASP A 72 3.12 12.16 18.57
C ASP A 72 4.12 13.13 19.22
N PRO A 73 3.68 14.04 20.10
CA PRO A 73 4.59 14.98 20.78
C PRO A 73 5.63 14.31 21.69
N ARG A 74 5.44 13.02 22.03
CA ARG A 74 6.37 12.23 22.84
C ARG A 74 7.55 11.66 22.03
N CYS A 75 7.46 11.69 20.71
CA CYS A 75 8.53 11.19 19.84
C CYS A 75 9.78 12.06 19.96
N THR A 76 10.94 11.41 20.05
CA THR A 76 12.24 12.09 20.14
C THR A 76 12.96 12.17 18.79
N SER A 77 12.34 11.60 17.75
CA SER A 77 12.82 11.56 16.37
C SER A 77 11.78 12.22 15.46
N ASN A 78 12.24 13.05 14.53
CA ASN A 78 11.43 13.62 13.45
C ASN A 78 11.77 12.98 12.10
N ARG A 79 12.36 11.78 12.13
CA ARG A 79 12.78 11.08 10.92
C ARG A 79 11.57 10.46 10.23
N THR A 80 11.63 10.48 8.91
CA THR A 80 10.74 9.69 8.09
C THR A 80 11.44 8.39 7.69
N VAL A 81 10.81 7.24 7.97
CA VAL A 81 11.43 5.92 7.79
C VAL A 81 10.66 5.11 6.75
N LEU A 82 11.38 4.43 5.87
CA LEU A 82 10.82 3.52 4.87
C LEU A 82 10.74 2.10 5.45
N ALA A 83 9.62 1.43 5.20
CA ALA A 83 9.41 0.04 5.61
C ALA A 83 8.67 -0.76 4.55
N GLN A 84 8.87 -2.07 4.51
CA GLN A 84 8.13 -2.99 3.63
C GLN A 84 6.89 -3.54 4.35
N VAL A 85 5.79 -3.73 3.62
CA VAL A 85 4.63 -4.47 4.13
C VAL A 85 4.88 -5.96 3.97
N THR A 86 5.04 -6.69 5.06
CA THR A 86 5.31 -8.14 5.04
C THR A 86 4.37 -8.94 5.95
N ASP A 87 3.50 -8.29 6.72
CA ASP A 87 2.57 -8.98 7.60
C ASP A 87 1.20 -8.30 7.71
N ARG A 88 0.29 -8.95 8.43
CA ARG A 88 -1.08 -8.53 8.70
C ARG A 88 -1.28 -8.40 10.21
N CYS A 89 -1.90 -7.31 10.63
CA CYS A 89 -2.35 -7.07 12.00
C CYS A 89 -3.91 -7.02 12.02
N PRO A 90 -4.60 -8.14 12.24
CA PRO A 90 -6.07 -8.19 12.15
C PRO A 90 -6.80 -7.27 13.15
N GLU A 91 -6.21 -7.04 14.31
CA GLU A 91 -6.74 -6.21 15.39
C GLU A 91 -6.47 -4.71 15.23
N CYS A 92 -5.53 -4.34 14.35
CA CYS A 92 -5.19 -2.95 14.06
C CYS A 92 -6.35 -2.23 13.39
N LYS A 93 -6.58 -0.95 13.74
CA LYS A 93 -7.62 -0.14 13.08
C LYS A 93 -7.13 0.37 11.74
N PHE A 94 -8.05 0.88 10.94
CA PHE A 94 -7.68 1.58 9.70
C PHE A 94 -6.73 2.74 10.01
N GLY A 95 -5.61 2.82 9.29
CA GLY A 95 -4.53 3.78 9.53
C GLY A 95 -3.46 3.29 10.50
N ASP A 96 -3.74 2.30 11.34
CA ASP A 96 -2.76 1.74 12.27
C ASP A 96 -1.76 0.82 11.54
N LEU A 97 -0.52 0.81 12.01
CA LEU A 97 0.56 -0.09 11.58
C LEU A 97 1.25 -0.69 12.81
N ASP A 98 1.46 -2.00 12.82
CA ASP A 98 2.33 -2.62 13.82
C ASP A 98 3.75 -2.71 13.26
N LEU A 99 4.73 -2.15 13.96
CA LEU A 99 6.09 -1.94 13.45
C LEU A 99 7.06 -2.94 14.09
N THR A 100 8.04 -3.45 13.35
CA THR A 100 9.17 -4.14 13.98
C THR A 100 9.84 -3.23 15.04
N LEU A 101 10.29 -3.81 16.15
CA LEU A 101 10.88 -3.05 17.27
C LEU A 101 12.01 -2.08 16.86
N PRO A 102 12.96 -2.45 15.97
CA PRO A 102 13.97 -1.50 15.48
C PRO A 102 13.37 -0.29 14.75
N LEU A 103 12.40 -0.52 13.86
CA LEU A 103 11.68 0.55 13.15
C LEU A 103 10.90 1.44 14.13
N PHE A 104 10.19 0.84 15.09
CA PHE A 104 9.44 1.58 16.10
C PHE A 104 10.37 2.48 16.93
N ASN A 105 11.53 1.97 17.32
CA ASN A 105 12.51 2.73 18.09
C ASN A 105 13.15 3.86 17.27
N GLU A 106 13.52 3.62 16.01
CA GLU A 106 14.05 4.68 15.15
C GLU A 106 13.03 5.80 14.91
N LEU A 107 11.76 5.44 14.78
CA LEU A 107 10.67 6.36 14.52
C LEU A 107 10.26 7.15 15.77
N THR A 108 10.23 6.53 16.95
CA THR A 108 9.65 7.11 18.16
C THR A 108 10.68 7.49 19.23
N GLY A 109 11.83 6.81 19.26
CA GLY A 109 12.81 6.84 20.35
C GLY A 109 12.46 5.95 21.54
N HIS A 110 11.39 5.14 21.44
CA HIS A 110 10.87 4.29 22.51
C HIS A 110 10.81 2.83 22.07
N PHE A 111 10.46 1.91 22.99
CA PHE A 111 10.45 0.46 22.72
C PHE A 111 9.08 -0.19 22.95
N THR A 112 8.06 0.58 23.35
CA THR A 112 6.70 0.08 23.65
C THR A 112 5.70 1.24 23.61
N ASP A 113 4.45 0.96 23.96
CA ASP A 113 3.28 1.85 23.90
C ASP A 113 2.80 2.12 22.45
N LYS A 114 1.81 2.99 22.30
CA LYS A 114 1.24 3.41 21.02
C LYS A 114 1.51 4.88 20.74
N TYR A 115 1.94 5.19 19.51
CA TYR A 115 2.28 6.54 19.08
C TYR A 115 1.47 6.94 17.86
N LYS A 116 1.08 8.21 17.78
CA LYS A 116 0.45 8.74 16.56
C LYS A 116 1.46 8.77 15.42
N ILE A 117 1.07 8.23 14.27
CA ILE A 117 1.85 8.22 13.04
C ILE A 117 1.03 8.76 11.87
N GLU A 118 1.75 9.28 10.89
CA GLU A 118 1.25 9.48 9.54
C GLU A 118 2.11 8.67 8.57
N TRP A 119 1.49 8.12 7.52
CA TRP A 119 2.21 7.34 6.53
C TRP A 119 1.53 7.35 5.17
N GLN A 120 2.28 6.99 4.15
CA GLN A 120 1.78 6.83 2.79
C GLN A 120 2.48 5.66 2.10
N PHE A 121 1.83 5.08 1.09
CA PHE A 121 2.53 4.19 0.17
C PHE A 121 3.53 5.00 -0.66
N VAL A 122 4.71 4.43 -0.89
CA VAL A 122 5.77 5.03 -1.70
C VAL A 122 6.39 3.99 -2.61
N ASP A 123 7.19 4.48 -3.55
CA ASP A 123 8.01 3.66 -4.42
C ASP A 123 9.03 2.87 -3.59
N CYS A 124 9.08 1.56 -3.80
CA CYS A 124 10.11 0.74 -3.19
C CYS A 124 11.48 1.00 -3.83
N PRO A 125 12.58 1.01 -3.04
CA PRO A 125 13.93 1.18 -3.54
C PRO A 125 14.44 -0.13 -4.16
N THR A 126 13.89 -0.51 -5.30
CA THR A 126 14.24 -1.74 -6.01
C THR A 126 15.55 -1.58 -6.77
N ASN A 127 16.34 -2.66 -6.84
CA ASN A 127 17.46 -2.76 -7.78
C ASN A 127 17.16 -3.84 -8.81
N GLY A 128 17.37 -3.55 -10.10
CA GLY A 128 16.99 -4.45 -11.19
C GLY A 128 15.47 -4.54 -11.43
N GLY A 129 15.07 -5.55 -12.20
CA GLY A 129 13.67 -5.78 -12.53
C GLY A 129 12.89 -6.57 -11.49
N ILE A 130 11.62 -6.80 -11.77
CA ILE A 130 10.72 -7.55 -10.90
C ILE A 130 11.26 -8.97 -10.70
N VAL A 131 11.14 -9.47 -9.48
CA VAL A 131 11.52 -10.83 -9.11
C VAL A 131 10.25 -11.66 -8.98
N VAL A 132 10.03 -12.59 -9.91
CA VAL A 132 8.83 -13.42 -9.94
C VAL A 132 9.16 -14.78 -9.32
N CYS A 133 8.50 -15.09 -8.21
CA CYS A 133 8.77 -16.27 -7.39
C CYS A 133 7.65 -17.31 -7.53
N ALA A 134 8.00 -18.57 -7.76
CA ALA A 134 7.06 -19.68 -7.71
C ALA A 134 7.19 -20.43 -6.39
N LYS A 135 6.10 -20.53 -5.64
CA LYS A 135 6.08 -21.21 -4.34
C LYS A 135 6.53 -22.67 -4.48
N GLU A 136 7.13 -23.21 -3.43
CA GLU A 136 7.31 -24.66 -3.29
C GLU A 136 6.00 -25.41 -3.53
N GLY A 137 6.11 -26.51 -4.29
CA GLY A 137 4.98 -27.34 -4.72
C GLY A 137 4.31 -26.86 -6.01
N SER A 138 4.68 -25.70 -6.56
CA SER A 138 4.14 -25.25 -7.86
C SER A 138 4.51 -26.20 -9.00
N SER A 139 3.63 -26.34 -9.97
CA SER A 139 3.77 -27.19 -11.15
C SER A 139 2.87 -26.68 -12.28
N LYS A 140 2.83 -27.38 -13.41
CA LYS A 140 1.87 -27.10 -14.49
C LYS A 140 0.40 -27.31 -14.12
N PHE A 141 0.13 -28.04 -13.04
CA PHE A 141 -1.23 -28.30 -12.57
C PHE A 141 -1.73 -27.23 -11.59
N TRP A 142 -0.82 -26.59 -10.86
CA TRP A 142 -1.13 -25.46 -9.98
C TRP A 142 0.12 -24.61 -9.81
N LEU A 143 -0.02 -23.31 -10.04
CA LEU A 143 1.04 -22.33 -9.85
C LEU A 143 0.59 -21.33 -8.80
N TYR A 144 1.41 -21.13 -7.77
CA TYR A 144 1.31 -20.02 -6.83
C TYR A 144 2.51 -19.11 -7.06
N VAL A 145 2.25 -17.89 -7.53
CA VAL A 145 3.27 -16.96 -7.99
C VAL A 145 3.22 -15.65 -7.20
N GLN A 146 4.39 -15.16 -6.79
CA GLN A 146 4.54 -13.94 -6.03
C GLN A 146 5.44 -12.96 -6.79
N PRO A 147 4.94 -11.76 -7.15
CA PRO A 147 5.77 -10.70 -7.68
C PRO A 147 6.43 -9.93 -6.54
N MET A 148 7.76 -9.92 -6.51
CA MET A 148 8.60 -9.24 -5.51
C MET A 148 9.56 -8.26 -6.20
N ASN A 149 10.30 -7.48 -5.40
CA ASN A 149 11.18 -6.41 -5.92
C ASN A 149 10.46 -5.49 -6.92
N THR A 150 9.26 -5.02 -6.56
CA THR A 150 8.43 -4.16 -7.42
C THR A 150 8.43 -2.73 -6.90
N VAL A 151 8.49 -1.73 -7.78
CA VAL A 151 8.35 -0.32 -7.38
C VAL A 151 6.97 -0.03 -6.78
N SER A 152 5.90 -0.58 -7.36
CA SER A 152 4.50 -0.27 -7.00
C SER A 152 3.75 -1.34 -6.21
N GLY A 153 4.17 -2.60 -6.31
CA GLY A 153 3.31 -3.75 -6.06
C GLY A 153 2.44 -4.08 -7.27
N VAL A 154 1.92 -5.31 -7.29
CA VAL A 154 1.01 -5.81 -8.32
C VAL A 154 -0.40 -5.87 -7.74
N LYS A 155 -1.33 -5.21 -8.41
CA LYS A 155 -2.76 -5.18 -8.06
C LYS A 155 -3.52 -6.36 -8.68
N GLU A 156 -3.14 -6.76 -9.89
CA GLU A 156 -3.80 -7.83 -10.65
C GLU A 156 -2.77 -8.61 -11.47
N MET A 157 -3.00 -9.91 -11.64
CA MET A 157 -2.18 -10.78 -12.47
C MET A 157 -3.03 -11.65 -13.39
N LYS A 158 -2.56 -11.84 -14.62
CA LYS A 158 -2.94 -12.96 -15.48
C LYS A 158 -1.73 -13.84 -15.73
N VAL A 159 -1.98 -15.13 -15.89
CA VAL A 159 -0.98 -16.14 -16.24
C VAL A 159 -1.44 -16.85 -17.50
N ASN A 160 -0.61 -16.85 -18.54
CA ASN A 160 -0.92 -17.41 -19.87
C ASN A 160 -2.28 -16.95 -20.42
N GLY A 161 -2.59 -15.66 -20.23
CA GLY A 161 -3.86 -15.05 -20.65
C GLY A 161 -5.07 -15.35 -19.75
N GLY A 162 -4.97 -16.28 -18.80
CA GLY A 162 -6.02 -16.57 -17.81
C GLY A 162 -5.88 -15.72 -16.56
N ALA A 163 -7.01 -15.38 -15.91
CA ALA A 163 -6.99 -14.67 -14.63
C ALA A 163 -6.26 -15.51 -13.56
N ALA A 164 -5.37 -14.86 -12.81
CA ALA A 164 -4.71 -15.45 -11.65
C ALA A 164 -5.12 -14.66 -10.40
N PRO A 165 -6.24 -15.00 -9.74
CA PRO A 165 -6.70 -14.26 -8.56
C PRO A 165 -5.74 -14.46 -7.36
N PRO A 166 -5.79 -13.56 -6.37
CA PRO A 166 -5.06 -13.75 -5.11
C PRO A 166 -5.48 -15.02 -4.37
N PHE A 167 -4.51 -15.75 -3.82
CA PHE A 167 -4.69 -16.92 -2.96
C PHE A 167 -4.78 -16.50 -1.50
N LEU A 168 -6.01 -16.28 -1.05
CA LEU A 168 -6.28 -15.69 0.25
C LEU A 168 -5.99 -16.64 1.43
N PRO A 169 -5.53 -16.13 2.59
CA PRO A 169 -5.18 -14.73 2.88
C PRO A 169 -3.70 -14.39 2.60
N CYS A 170 -2.96 -15.27 1.93
CA CYS A 170 -1.52 -15.15 1.70
C CYS A 170 -1.19 -14.32 0.44
N PHE A 171 0.05 -13.86 0.32
CA PHE A 171 0.49 -13.10 -0.86
C PHE A 171 1.00 -13.99 -1.99
N TYR A 172 0.07 -14.63 -2.69
CA TYR A 172 0.31 -15.31 -3.97
C TYR A 172 -0.84 -15.02 -4.92
N PHE A 173 -0.56 -14.92 -6.21
CA PHE A 173 -1.57 -15.11 -7.25
C PHE A 173 -1.56 -16.58 -7.66
N MET A 174 -2.72 -17.13 -8.03
CA MET A 174 -2.84 -18.56 -8.31
C MET A 174 -3.51 -18.88 -9.64
N THR A 175 -3.05 -19.95 -10.29
CA THR A 175 -3.77 -20.58 -11.41
C THR A 175 -3.71 -22.10 -11.29
N THR A 176 -4.81 -22.78 -11.62
CA THR A 176 -4.92 -24.25 -11.67
C THR A 176 -4.90 -24.79 -13.11
N LYS A 177 -4.70 -23.92 -14.09
CA LYS A 177 -4.71 -24.24 -15.51
C LYS A 177 -3.53 -23.58 -16.20
N LEU A 178 -2.31 -23.91 -15.79
CA LEU A 178 -1.12 -23.31 -16.40
C LEU A 178 -1.03 -23.67 -17.88
N GLY A 179 -1.29 -24.94 -18.24
CA GLY A 179 -1.35 -25.40 -19.64
C GLY A 179 0.01 -25.50 -20.35
N VAL A 180 1.08 -25.09 -19.69
CA VAL A 180 2.48 -25.16 -20.14
C VAL A 180 3.37 -25.62 -18.99
N GLU A 181 4.62 -25.98 -19.27
CA GLU A 181 5.62 -26.19 -18.22
C GLU A 181 5.99 -24.85 -17.56
N LEU A 182 6.44 -24.89 -16.30
CA LEU A 182 6.72 -23.67 -15.51
C LEU A 182 7.71 -22.73 -16.21
N GLU A 183 8.69 -23.28 -16.93
CA GLU A 183 9.72 -22.52 -17.65
C GLU A 183 9.18 -21.72 -18.84
N GLU A 184 7.96 -22.02 -19.30
CA GLU A 184 7.28 -21.33 -20.41
C GLU A 184 6.18 -20.37 -19.94
N THR A 185 6.14 -20.05 -18.64
CA THR A 185 5.08 -19.21 -18.07
C THR A 185 5.13 -17.79 -18.60
N GLU A 186 4.00 -17.28 -19.09
CA GLU A 186 3.77 -15.86 -19.35
C GLU A 186 3.01 -15.24 -18.18
N VAL A 187 3.49 -14.11 -17.68
CA VAL A 187 2.79 -13.29 -16.68
C VAL A 187 2.40 -11.96 -17.29
N GLU A 188 1.22 -11.47 -16.96
CA GLU A 188 0.75 -10.11 -17.21
C GLU A 188 0.39 -9.50 -15.86
N MET A 189 1.17 -8.51 -15.42
CA MET A 189 1.07 -7.90 -14.10
C MET A 189 0.63 -6.44 -14.25
N THR A 190 -0.46 -6.07 -13.58
CA THR A 190 -0.93 -4.68 -13.51
C THR A 190 -0.59 -4.10 -12.15
N SER A 191 0.14 -2.99 -12.12
CA SER A 191 0.56 -2.33 -10.89
C SER A 191 -0.56 -1.55 -10.22
N TRP A 192 -0.33 -1.14 -8.97
CA TRP A 192 -1.21 -0.17 -8.30
C TRP A 192 -1.21 1.20 -8.99
N ALA A 193 -0.18 1.50 -9.78
CA ALA A 193 -0.09 2.70 -10.59
C ALA A 193 -0.82 2.62 -11.96
N GLY A 194 -1.37 1.44 -12.30
CA GLY A 194 -2.05 1.20 -13.58
C GLY A 194 -1.12 0.84 -14.74
N GLU A 195 0.18 0.66 -14.49
CA GLU A 195 1.13 0.16 -15.49
C GLU A 195 0.97 -1.35 -15.65
N THR A 196 1.01 -1.86 -16.89
CA THR A 196 0.97 -3.29 -17.16
C THR A 196 2.27 -3.76 -17.79
N ILE A 197 2.84 -4.84 -17.24
CA ILE A 197 3.99 -5.54 -17.79
C ILE A 197 3.55 -6.94 -18.20
N LYS A 198 3.84 -7.33 -19.44
CA LYS A 198 3.59 -8.67 -19.96
C LYS A 198 4.88 -9.30 -20.47
N THR A 199 5.27 -10.45 -19.94
CA THR A 199 6.50 -11.13 -20.34
C THR A 199 6.47 -12.62 -20.03
N LYS A 200 7.27 -13.40 -20.77
CA LYS A 200 7.64 -14.76 -20.37
C LYS A 200 8.63 -14.74 -19.21
N VAL A 201 8.51 -15.73 -18.34
CA VAL A 201 9.34 -15.96 -17.16
C VAL A 201 9.60 -17.46 -17.04
N ALA A 202 10.88 -17.83 -17.05
CA ALA A 202 11.27 -19.21 -16.79
C ALA A 202 11.19 -19.50 -15.29
N LEU A 203 10.01 -19.97 -14.83
CA LEU A 203 9.77 -20.25 -13.42
C LEU A 203 10.28 -21.63 -13.03
N LYS A 204 10.70 -21.75 -11.76
CA LYS A 204 11.03 -23.02 -11.10
C LYS A 204 10.40 -23.02 -9.72
N ALA A 205 9.80 -24.15 -9.33
CA ALA A 205 9.22 -24.31 -8.00
C ALA A 205 10.26 -24.06 -6.90
N ALA A 206 9.84 -23.39 -5.82
CA ALA A 206 10.69 -22.96 -4.70
C ALA A 206 11.85 -22.04 -5.11
N ALA A 207 11.68 -21.26 -6.18
CA ALA A 207 12.70 -20.34 -6.67
C ALA A 207 12.08 -19.05 -7.22
N CYS A 208 12.95 -18.06 -7.40
CA CYS A 208 12.61 -16.77 -7.99
C CYS A 208 13.43 -16.50 -9.24
N THR A 209 12.80 -15.89 -10.23
CA THR A 209 13.41 -15.49 -11.50
C THR A 209 13.27 -13.98 -11.67
N GLN A 210 14.39 -13.28 -11.83
CA GLN A 210 14.39 -11.84 -12.08
C GLN A 210 14.17 -11.58 -13.57
N ILE A 211 13.18 -10.75 -13.90
CA ILE A 211 12.96 -10.22 -15.25
C ILE A 211 13.69 -8.89 -15.44
N THR A 212 13.77 -8.39 -16.67
CA THR A 212 14.44 -7.09 -16.94
C THR A 212 13.50 -5.90 -16.73
N GLN A 213 12.19 -6.12 -16.77
CA GLN A 213 11.17 -5.08 -16.68
C GLN A 213 10.91 -4.67 -15.21
N GLN A 214 10.55 -3.41 -15.03
CA GLN A 214 10.16 -2.81 -13.75
C GLN A 214 9.07 -1.76 -13.97
N PHE A 215 8.19 -1.57 -12.99
CA PHE A 215 7.23 -0.46 -13.01
C PHE A 215 7.95 0.86 -12.75
N THR A 216 7.45 1.95 -13.33
CA THR A 216 8.13 3.24 -13.25
C THR A 216 7.74 4.06 -12.03
N ARG A 217 6.55 3.82 -11.45
CA ARG A 217 6.06 4.54 -10.26
C ARG A 217 5.17 3.68 -9.38
N GLY A 218 5.08 4.03 -8.10
CA GLY A 218 4.41 3.26 -7.07
C GLY A 218 2.95 3.59 -6.82
N LEU A 219 2.50 4.77 -7.25
CA LEU A 219 1.16 5.29 -6.99
C LEU A 219 0.38 5.50 -8.29
N PRO A 220 -0.96 5.30 -8.27
CA PRO A 220 -1.80 5.68 -9.40
C PRO A 220 -1.60 7.17 -9.70
N PRO A 221 -1.59 7.57 -10.99
CA PRO A 221 -1.77 8.98 -11.32
C PRO A 221 -3.05 9.42 -10.63
N LEU A 222 -3.00 10.51 -9.87
CA LEU A 222 -4.16 10.94 -9.10
C LEU A 222 -5.40 11.04 -9.99
N ASP A 223 -6.41 10.23 -9.68
CA ASP A 223 -7.78 10.54 -10.10
C ASP A 223 -8.12 11.94 -9.56
N PRO A 224 -8.86 12.77 -10.33
CA PRO A 224 -9.23 14.10 -9.89
C PRO A 224 -9.88 14.05 -8.51
N PRO A 225 -9.66 15.07 -7.65
CA PRO A 225 -10.14 15.05 -6.28
C PRO A 225 -11.65 14.79 -6.26
N GLY A 226 -12.03 13.66 -5.67
CA GLY A 226 -13.43 13.38 -5.34
C GLY A 226 -13.96 14.51 -4.44
N PRO A 227 -15.28 14.77 -4.46
CA PRO A 227 -15.86 15.94 -3.82
C PRO A 227 -15.46 16.00 -2.35
N THR A 228 -14.78 17.10 -2.00
CA THR A 228 -14.37 17.41 -0.64
C THR A 228 -15.62 17.46 0.25
N SER A 229 -15.56 16.71 1.35
CA SER A 229 -16.61 16.74 2.36
C SER A 229 -16.67 18.14 2.99
N GLY A 230 -17.72 18.88 2.64
CA GLY A 230 -18.33 19.97 3.41
C GLY A 230 -17.42 21.04 3.98
N THR A 231 -17.15 22.10 3.21
CA THR A 231 -16.84 23.40 3.81
C THR A 231 -18.14 23.98 4.40
N ILE A 232 -18.23 24.05 5.73
CA ILE A 232 -19.30 24.78 6.41
C ILE A 232 -19.11 26.27 6.12
N SER A 233 -19.91 26.80 5.19
CA SER A 233 -20.03 28.24 4.96
C SER A 233 -20.97 28.83 6.02
N PHE A 234 -20.42 29.60 6.96
CA PHE A 234 -21.21 30.49 7.80
C PHE A 234 -21.74 31.64 6.93
N HIS A 235 -22.99 31.54 6.48
CA HIS A 235 -23.72 32.68 5.93
C HIS A 235 -24.28 33.52 7.08
N ALA A 236 -23.74 34.73 7.25
CA ALA A 236 -24.35 35.77 8.07
C ALA A 236 -25.62 36.26 7.36
N SER A 237 -26.79 35.93 7.91
CA SER A 237 -28.08 36.42 7.44
C SER A 237 -28.31 37.84 7.96
N MET A 238 -28.30 38.83 7.06
CA MET A 238 -28.86 40.16 7.35
C MET A 238 -30.39 40.07 7.31
N LEU A 239 -31.05 40.16 8.47
CA LEU A 239 -32.48 40.41 8.54
C LEU A 239 -32.77 41.87 8.15
N SER A 240 -33.47 42.06 7.03
CA SER A 240 -34.11 43.31 6.66
C SER A 240 -35.48 43.41 7.36
N LEU A 241 -35.70 44.49 8.12
CA LEU A 241 -36.98 44.83 8.73
C LEU A 241 -37.96 45.32 7.64
N ALA A 242 -39.12 44.67 7.53
CA ALA A 242 -40.31 45.25 6.93
C ALA A 242 -41.52 44.90 7.81
N VAL A 243 -41.99 45.86 8.62
CA VAL A 243 -43.20 45.75 9.43
C VAL A 243 -44.36 46.35 8.64
N THR A 244 -45.34 45.50 8.35
CA THR A 244 -46.61 45.79 7.67
C THR A 244 -47.51 46.70 8.52
N LEU A 245 -47.96 47.82 7.94
CA LEU A 245 -49.02 48.68 8.51
C LEU A 245 -50.39 48.00 8.43
N ILE A 246 -51.01 47.84 9.59
CA ILE A 246 -52.37 47.31 9.78
C ILE A 246 -53.40 48.42 9.50
N ARG A 247 -54.36 48.14 8.61
CA ARG A 247 -55.64 48.86 8.50
C ARG A 247 -56.53 48.49 9.69
N LEU A 248 -57.02 49.46 10.44
CA LEU A 248 -58.28 49.32 11.19
C LEU A 248 -59.24 50.43 10.76
N ALA A 249 -60.38 49.99 10.21
CA ALA A 249 -61.57 50.80 10.04
C ALA A 249 -62.45 50.70 11.29
N ARG A 250 -63.13 51.81 11.55
CA ARG A 250 -64.03 52.13 12.68
C ARG A 250 -65.09 51.08 12.99
N LEU A 251 -65.40 50.95 14.27
CA LEU A 251 -66.76 50.85 14.82
C LEU A 251 -66.77 51.59 16.17
N GLU A 252 -67.71 52.54 16.27
CA GLU A 252 -68.11 53.39 17.42
C GLU A 252 -67.16 54.53 17.87
#